data_AF-C3ZI82-F1
#
_entry.id   AF-C3ZI82-F1
#
_cell.length_a   1.000
_cell.length_b   1.000
_cell.length_c   1.000
_cell.angle_alpha   90.00
_cell.angle_beta   90.00
_cell.angle_gamma   90.00
#
_symmetry.space_group_name_H-M   'P 1'
#
loop_
_entity.id
_entity.type
_entity.pdbx_description
1 polymer ?
#
loop_
_entity_poly.entity_id
_entity_poly.type
_entity_poly.pdbx_seq_one_letter_code
_entity_poly.pdbx_strand_id
1 'polypeptide(L)'
;MFEERCYQKFPSPLVWWAAENYCQSLGGHLAAVNTPQENGFLRDNIGNGWIGMKIGAVLIKKEREKIVNFTWSDGSPAGDAFREQDISFDGFPEYILRFNDPFCAFLEDHGPWSLQPCSLIEKEFICEKVMKNVWGTDQWYDVSCDERATRSFICKRAAGRVTRPGDNG
;
A
#
# COMPACT_ATOMS: atom_id res chain seq x y z
N MET A 1 -9.11 -2.38 -10.28
CA MET A 1 -10.27 -1.51 -9.94
C MET A 1 -10.20 -1.32 -8.43
N PHE A 2 -10.07 -0.08 -7.95
CA PHE A 2 -9.73 0.30 -6.55
C PHE A 2 -10.86 0.05 -5.53
N GLU A 3 -12.03 -0.43 -5.98
CA GLU A 3 -13.29 -0.43 -5.22
C GLU A 3 -13.51 -1.68 -4.35
N GLU A 4 -12.51 -2.58 -4.29
CA GLU A 4 -12.56 -3.85 -3.56
C GLU A 4 -11.40 -3.99 -2.56
N ARG A 5 -10.78 -2.87 -2.15
CA ARG A 5 -9.58 -2.85 -1.30
C ARG A 5 -9.87 -2.15 0.04
N CYS A 6 -9.31 -2.70 1.10
CA CYS A 6 -9.39 -2.18 2.47
C CYS A 6 -7.99 -1.94 3.03
N TYR A 7 -7.80 -0.86 3.78
CA TYR A 7 -6.49 -0.42 4.28
C TYR A 7 -6.48 -0.26 5.80
N GLN A 8 -5.45 -0.76 6.48
CA GLN A 8 -5.26 -0.55 7.91
C GLN A 8 -3.84 -0.09 8.20
N LYS A 9 -3.71 0.95 9.02
CA LYS A 9 -2.44 1.39 9.56
C LYS A 9 -2.13 0.70 10.88
N PHE A 10 -0.87 0.29 11.02
CA PHE A 10 -0.31 -0.29 12.22
C PHE A 10 0.71 0.67 12.82
N PRO A 11 0.48 1.17 14.05
CA PRO A 11 1.35 2.16 14.68
C PRO A 11 2.60 1.55 15.32
N SER A 12 2.70 0.21 15.41
CA SER A 12 3.91 -0.45 15.91
C SER A 12 4.96 -0.43 14.80
N PRO A 13 6.07 0.30 14.94
CA PRO A 13 7.04 0.42 13.86
C PRO A 13 7.72 -0.91 13.56
N LEU A 14 7.95 -1.19 12.28
CA LEU A 14 8.69 -2.34 11.79
C LEU A 14 9.59 -1.93 10.62
N VAL A 15 10.68 -2.67 10.40
CA VAL A 15 11.40 -2.64 9.12
C VAL A 15 10.49 -3.17 8.02
N TRP A 16 10.72 -2.76 6.78
CA TRP A 16 9.78 -3.00 5.68
C TRP A 16 9.46 -4.48 5.48
N TRP A 17 10.45 -5.39 5.56
CA TRP A 17 10.23 -6.84 5.41
C TRP A 17 9.33 -7.41 6.50
N ALA A 18 9.51 -6.95 7.73
CA ALA A 18 8.71 -7.41 8.86
C ALA A 18 7.27 -6.89 8.73
N ALA A 19 7.10 -5.65 8.25
CA ALA A 19 5.79 -5.08 7.94
C ALA A 19 5.06 -5.87 6.82
N GLU A 20 5.74 -6.20 5.73
CA GLU A 20 5.17 -7.02 4.65
C GLU A 20 4.78 -8.41 5.15
N ASN A 21 5.66 -9.09 5.89
CA ASN A 21 5.35 -10.40 6.47
C ASN A 21 4.14 -10.33 7.42
N TYR A 22 4.02 -9.24 8.17
CA TYR A 22 2.87 -9.00 9.04
C TYR A 22 1.59 -8.85 8.22
N CYS A 23 1.58 -8.02 7.16
CA CYS A 23 0.42 -7.88 6.28
C CYS A 23 0.04 -9.21 5.60
N GLN A 24 1.02 -10.00 5.17
CA GLN A 24 0.81 -11.35 4.63
C GLN A 24 0.16 -12.29 5.65
N SER A 25 0.55 -12.20 6.93
CA SER A 25 -0.08 -12.99 7.99
C SER A 25 -1.56 -12.64 8.21
N LEU A 26 -1.98 -11.43 7.83
CA LEU A 26 -3.38 -10.99 7.84
C LEU A 26 -4.14 -11.35 6.55
N GLY A 27 -3.48 -12.04 5.61
CA GLY A 27 -4.03 -12.40 4.30
C GLY A 27 -4.12 -11.22 3.33
N GLY A 28 -3.22 -10.26 3.45
CA GLY A 28 -3.06 -9.11 2.57
C GLY A 28 -1.59 -8.83 2.25
N HIS A 29 -1.27 -7.61 1.86
CA HIS A 29 0.09 -7.14 1.56
C HIS A 29 0.26 -5.72 2.10
N LEU A 30 1.47 -5.17 2.10
CA LEU A 30 1.62 -3.72 2.21
C LEU A 30 0.86 -3.03 1.07
N ALA A 31 0.32 -1.84 1.35
CA ALA A 31 -0.60 -1.17 0.44
C ALA A 31 0.03 -0.89 -0.94
N ALA A 32 -0.72 -1.22 -1.99
CA ALA A 32 -0.32 -1.03 -3.37
C ALA A 32 -1.07 0.16 -3.96
N VAL A 33 -0.42 1.33 -3.94
CA VAL A 33 -1.03 2.60 -4.34
C VAL A 33 -0.93 2.77 -5.86
N ASN A 34 -2.00 2.63 -6.61
CA ASN A 34 -1.92 2.58 -8.07
C ASN A 34 -2.42 3.85 -8.78
N THR A 35 -3.15 4.70 -8.06
CA THR A 35 -3.75 5.93 -8.64
C THR A 35 -3.53 7.15 -7.75
N PRO A 36 -3.48 8.37 -8.32
CA PRO A 36 -3.44 9.61 -7.52
C PRO A 36 -4.62 9.75 -6.56
N GLN A 37 -5.79 9.23 -6.94
CA GLN A 37 -7.00 9.25 -6.11
C GLN A 37 -6.88 8.34 -4.89
N GLU A 38 -6.27 7.15 -5.07
CA GLU A 38 -5.96 6.23 -3.97
C GLU A 38 -4.91 6.82 -3.02
N ASN A 39 -3.87 7.41 -3.59
CA ASN A 39 -2.84 8.11 -2.83
C ASN A 39 -3.44 9.25 -1.97
N GLY A 40 -4.33 10.07 -2.54
CA GLY A 40 -5.05 11.11 -1.80
C GLY A 40 -5.93 10.54 -0.70
N PHE A 41 -6.70 9.49 -1.01
CA PHE A 41 -7.56 8.81 -0.03
C PHE A 41 -6.78 8.29 1.18
N LEU A 42 -5.65 7.62 0.96
CA LEU A 42 -4.82 7.10 2.05
C LEU A 42 -4.25 8.22 2.91
N ARG A 43 -3.81 9.34 2.32
CA ARG A 43 -3.36 10.48 3.12
C ARG A 43 -4.45 11.06 3.99
N ASP A 44 -5.62 11.29 3.42
CA ASP A 44 -6.70 11.98 4.11
C ASP A 44 -7.32 11.13 5.23
N ASN A 45 -7.26 9.79 5.12
CA ASN A 45 -7.99 8.89 6.02
C ASN A 45 -7.09 7.96 6.86
N ILE A 46 -5.85 7.68 6.42
CA ILE A 46 -4.94 6.72 7.05
C ILE A 46 -3.66 7.41 7.56
N GLY A 47 -3.08 8.31 6.76
CA GLY A 47 -1.82 9.02 7.05
C GLY A 47 -0.57 8.32 6.49
N ASN A 48 0.61 8.70 7.00
CA ASN A 48 1.89 8.15 6.58
C ASN A 48 2.14 6.68 6.98
N GLY A 49 3.08 6.02 6.29
CA GLY A 49 3.52 4.66 6.63
C GLY A 49 4.23 3.94 5.48
N TRP A 50 4.87 2.81 5.79
CA TRP A 50 5.37 1.89 4.75
C TRP A 50 4.24 1.43 3.83
N ILE A 51 4.54 1.41 2.53
CA ILE A 51 3.69 0.86 1.45
C ILE A 51 4.50 -0.14 0.62
N GLY A 52 3.84 -0.93 -0.23
CA GLY A 52 4.40 -2.16 -0.79
C GLY A 52 5.47 -2.02 -1.87
N MET A 53 6.03 -0.83 -2.12
CA MET A 53 7.01 -0.66 -3.18
C MET A 53 8.43 -0.96 -2.68
N LYS A 54 9.20 -1.67 -3.50
CA LYS A 54 10.62 -1.95 -3.27
C LYS A 54 11.42 -1.74 -4.55
N ILE A 55 12.58 -1.10 -4.44
CA ILE A 55 13.52 -0.88 -5.54
C ILE A 55 14.90 -1.40 -5.12
N GLY A 56 15.49 -2.26 -5.95
CA GLY A 56 16.82 -2.81 -5.69
C GLY A 56 17.93 -1.77 -5.84
N ALA A 57 18.89 -1.74 -4.90
CA ALA A 57 20.05 -0.84 -4.96
C ALA A 57 20.86 -0.96 -6.26
N VAL A 58 20.93 -2.16 -6.84
CA VAL A 58 21.63 -2.39 -8.12
C VAL A 58 20.95 -1.64 -9.27
N LEU A 59 19.61 -1.59 -9.29
CA LEU A 59 18.87 -0.83 -10.29
C LEU A 59 19.12 0.67 -10.13
N ILE A 60 19.10 1.16 -8.89
CA ILE A 60 19.39 2.57 -8.56
C ILE A 60 20.81 2.96 -9.03
N LYS A 61 21.81 2.09 -8.81
CA LYS A 61 23.20 2.34 -9.24
C LYS A 61 23.35 2.41 -10.76
N LYS A 62 22.55 1.61 -11.50
CA LYS A 62 22.66 1.43 -12.95
C LYS A 62 21.81 2.42 -13.74
N GLU A 63 20.58 2.66 -13.31
CA GLU A 63 19.56 3.45 -14.01
C GLU A 63 19.31 4.78 -13.31
N ARG A 64 20.43 5.48 -12.97
CA ARG A 64 20.52 6.69 -12.13
C ARG A 64 19.49 7.79 -12.39
N GLU A 65 18.86 7.82 -13.57
CA GLU A 65 17.99 8.90 -14.02
C GLU A 65 16.54 8.46 -14.31
N LYS A 66 16.27 7.17 -14.56
CA LYS A 66 14.90 6.72 -14.87
C LYS A 66 14.74 5.21 -14.67
N ILE A 67 14.02 4.83 -13.61
CA ILE A 67 13.59 3.45 -13.39
C ILE A 67 12.14 3.32 -13.85
N VAL A 68 11.85 2.30 -14.65
CA VAL A 68 10.50 2.00 -15.17
C VAL A 68 10.03 0.61 -14.70
N ASN A 69 8.73 0.33 -14.81
CA ASN A 69 8.13 -0.98 -14.51
C ASN A 69 8.25 -1.43 -13.04
N PHE A 70 7.95 -0.53 -12.11
CA PHE A 70 7.86 -0.89 -10.70
C PHE A 70 6.77 -1.94 -10.43
N THR A 71 6.98 -2.77 -9.42
CA THR A 71 6.04 -3.82 -8.99
C THR A 71 5.84 -3.71 -7.49
N TRP A 72 4.59 -3.80 -7.05
CA TRP A 72 4.22 -3.84 -5.64
C TRP A 72 4.52 -5.20 -5.00
N SER A 73 4.55 -5.26 -3.67
CA SER A 73 4.76 -6.50 -2.93
C SER A 73 3.65 -7.53 -3.14
N ASP A 74 2.45 -7.09 -3.53
CA ASP A 74 1.33 -7.94 -3.96
C ASP A 74 1.52 -8.54 -5.38
N GLY A 75 2.59 -8.17 -6.08
CA GLY A 75 2.90 -8.61 -7.44
C GLY A 75 2.20 -7.81 -8.55
N SER A 76 1.39 -6.81 -8.21
CA SER A 76 0.73 -5.95 -9.20
C SER A 76 1.70 -4.94 -9.82
N PRO A 77 1.55 -4.61 -11.11
CA PRO A 77 2.35 -3.56 -11.74
C PRO A 77 1.96 -2.20 -11.14
N ALA A 78 2.95 -1.34 -10.91
CA ALA A 78 2.69 0.03 -10.47
C ALA A 78 1.90 0.79 -11.53
N GLY A 79 0.73 1.30 -11.16
CA GLY A 79 -0.14 2.09 -12.03
C GLY A 79 0.42 3.47 -12.40
N ASP A 80 -0.42 4.25 -13.08
CA ASP A 80 -0.07 5.58 -13.64
C ASP A 80 0.47 6.58 -12.63
N ALA A 81 0.10 6.45 -11.34
CA ALA A 81 0.53 7.37 -10.29
C ALA A 81 2.06 7.49 -10.19
N PHE A 82 2.80 6.43 -10.59
CA PHE A 82 4.21 6.28 -10.28
C PHE A 82 5.06 5.89 -11.50
N ARG A 83 4.57 6.17 -12.71
CA ARG A 83 5.24 5.82 -13.96
C ARG A 83 6.55 6.58 -14.19
N GLU A 84 6.68 7.80 -13.68
CA GLU A 84 7.90 8.62 -13.81
C GLU A 84 8.05 9.50 -12.57
N GLN A 85 9.16 9.37 -11.83
CA GLN A 85 9.46 10.22 -10.70
C GLN A 85 10.94 10.58 -10.73
N ASP A 86 11.25 11.87 -10.53
CA ASP A 86 12.58 12.36 -10.20
C ASP A 86 12.90 11.96 -8.76
N ILE A 87 13.28 10.69 -8.59
CA ILE A 87 13.67 10.17 -7.29
C ILE A 87 15.08 10.71 -6.99
N SER A 88 15.17 11.78 -6.21
CA SER A 88 16.47 12.25 -5.70
C SER A 88 17.01 11.22 -4.69
N PHE A 89 18.07 10.53 -5.09
CA PHE A 89 18.82 9.59 -4.24
C PHE A 89 19.89 10.29 -3.39
N ASP A 90 19.95 11.63 -3.43
CA ASP A 90 21.01 12.44 -2.84
C ASP A 90 21.08 12.35 -1.30
N GLY A 91 20.01 11.85 -0.67
CA GLY A 91 19.94 11.64 0.78
C GLY A 91 20.74 10.45 1.31
N PHE A 92 21.14 9.48 0.47
CA PHE A 92 21.74 8.21 0.94
C PHE A 92 22.95 7.68 0.14
N PRO A 93 23.90 8.51 -0.33
CA PRO A 93 24.97 8.07 -1.23
C PRO A 93 25.87 6.99 -0.61
N GLU A 94 26.29 7.15 0.65
CA GLU A 94 27.14 6.16 1.32
C GLU A 94 26.43 4.83 1.57
N TYR A 95 25.14 4.88 1.88
CA TYR A 95 24.34 3.70 2.16
C TYR A 95 24.13 2.86 0.89
N ILE A 96 23.75 3.53 -0.21
CA ILE A 96 23.60 2.93 -1.54
C ILE A 96 24.89 2.21 -1.92
N LEU A 97 26.04 2.87 -1.76
CA LEU A 97 27.33 2.33 -2.18
C LEU A 97 27.77 1.10 -1.37
N ARG A 98 27.55 1.09 -0.05
CA ARG A 98 28.12 0.07 0.85
C ARG A 98 27.28 -1.18 1.03
N PHE A 99 25.96 -1.06 1.17
CA PHE A 99 25.16 -2.16 1.73
C PHE A 99 24.39 -2.96 0.69
N ASN A 100 24.24 -2.43 -0.54
CA ASN A 100 23.35 -3.01 -1.55
C ASN A 100 21.92 -3.27 -1.03
N ASP A 101 21.52 -2.64 0.07
CA ASP A 101 20.18 -2.77 0.64
C ASP A 101 19.17 -2.05 -0.29
N PRO A 102 18.06 -2.69 -0.66
CA PRO A 102 17.02 -2.03 -1.42
C PRO A 102 16.43 -0.81 -0.69
N PHE A 103 15.75 0.02 -1.46
CA PHE A 103 14.97 1.15 -0.98
C PHE A 103 13.49 0.81 -1.09
N CYS A 104 12.72 1.19 -0.08
CA CYS A 104 11.32 0.88 0.06
C CYS A 104 10.51 2.17 0.12
N ALA A 105 9.30 2.17 -0.43
CA ALA A 105 8.48 3.38 -0.45
C ALA A 105 7.77 3.60 0.88
N PHE A 106 7.79 4.86 1.30
CA PHE A 106 7.13 5.39 2.47
C PHE A 106 6.14 6.46 2.04
N LEU A 107 4.85 6.26 2.32
CA LEU A 107 3.83 7.26 2.09
C LEU A 107 4.05 8.43 3.04
N GLU A 108 4.25 9.63 2.51
CA GLU A 108 4.45 10.85 3.29
C GLU A 108 3.12 11.54 3.59
N ASP A 109 3.08 12.29 4.70
CA ASP A 109 1.92 13.14 5.06
C ASP A 109 1.73 14.28 4.05
N HIS A 110 2.83 14.73 3.42
CA HIS A 110 2.84 15.79 2.42
C HIS A 110 3.65 15.36 1.18
N GLY A 111 3.02 15.34 0.01
CA GLY A 111 3.67 14.92 -1.25
C GLY A 111 3.64 13.39 -1.47
N PRO A 112 3.96 12.90 -2.69
CA PRO A 112 3.65 11.55 -3.20
C PRO A 112 4.05 10.41 -2.25
N TRP A 113 5.34 10.15 -2.12
CA TRP A 113 5.97 9.22 -1.18
C TRP A 113 7.49 9.42 -1.30
N SER A 114 8.25 8.87 -0.37
CA SER A 114 9.72 8.88 -0.42
C SER A 114 10.28 7.45 -0.45
N LEU A 115 11.55 7.32 -0.85
CA LEU A 115 12.28 6.07 -0.74
C LEU A 115 13.19 6.10 0.48
N GLN A 116 13.18 5.00 1.24
CA GLN A 116 13.93 4.87 2.47
C GLN A 116 14.62 3.50 2.53
N PRO A 117 15.77 3.37 3.19
CA PRO A 117 16.41 2.07 3.46
C PRO A 117 15.45 1.03 4.06
N CYS A 118 15.26 -0.09 3.37
CA CYS A 118 14.26 -1.10 3.78
C CYS A 118 14.61 -1.76 5.12
N SER A 119 15.90 -1.94 5.39
CA SER A 119 16.39 -2.76 6.51
C SER A 119 16.93 -1.96 7.68
N LEU A 120 17.06 -0.63 7.55
CA LEU A 120 17.67 0.23 8.58
C LEU A 120 16.65 1.00 9.41
N ILE A 121 15.48 1.30 8.84
CA ILE A 121 14.50 2.22 9.44
C ILE A 121 13.24 1.45 9.80
N GLU A 122 12.79 1.61 11.04
CA GLU A 122 11.48 1.13 11.48
C GLU A 122 10.45 2.26 11.33
N LYS A 123 9.31 1.97 10.72
CA LYS A 123 8.18 2.90 10.60
C LYS A 123 6.87 2.17 10.81
N GLU A 124 5.84 2.94 11.15
CA GLU A 124 4.45 2.54 11.01
C GLU A 124 4.18 2.13 9.56
N PHE A 125 3.18 1.27 9.35
CA PHE A 125 2.95 0.65 8.04
C PHE A 125 1.48 0.47 7.73
N ILE A 126 1.16 0.41 6.44
CA ILE A 126 -0.21 0.32 5.95
C ILE A 126 -0.38 -1.00 5.21
N CYS A 127 -1.20 -1.88 5.76
CA CYS A 127 -1.61 -3.10 5.07
C CYS A 127 -2.83 -2.83 4.20
N GLU A 128 -2.90 -3.54 3.09
CA GLU A 128 -4.06 -3.63 2.20
C GLU A 128 -4.53 -5.08 2.08
N LYS A 129 -5.85 -5.26 2.00
CA LYS A 129 -6.47 -6.55 1.72
C LYS A 129 -7.59 -6.40 0.68
N VAL A 130 -7.68 -7.38 -0.20
CA VAL A 130 -8.78 -7.51 -1.17
C VAL A 130 -10.01 -8.09 -0.47
N MET A 131 -11.16 -7.46 -0.65
CA MET A 131 -12.45 -7.98 -0.20
C MET A 131 -12.77 -9.30 -0.91
N LYS A 132 -13.16 -10.33 -0.16
CA LYS A 132 -13.61 -11.61 -0.75
C LYS A 132 -15.13 -11.61 -0.90
N ASN A 133 -15.62 -11.90 -2.10
CA ASN A 133 -17.04 -12.21 -2.34
C ASN A 133 -17.40 -13.53 -1.65
N VAL A 134 -18.45 -13.51 -0.82
CA VAL A 134 -19.01 -14.70 -0.18
C VAL A 134 -20.26 -15.12 -0.97
N TRP A 135 -20.11 -16.16 -1.80
CA TRP A 135 -21.15 -17.03 -2.35
C TRP A 135 -22.50 -16.39 -2.79
N GLY A 136 -22.50 -15.71 -3.93
CA GLY A 136 -23.66 -15.71 -4.84
C GLY A 136 -24.88 -14.89 -4.44
N THR A 137 -24.77 -13.95 -3.51
CA THR A 137 -25.82 -12.95 -3.22
C THR A 137 -25.33 -11.55 -3.58
N ASP A 138 -26.14 -10.75 -4.27
CA ASP A 138 -25.93 -9.31 -4.53
C ASP A 138 -26.04 -8.44 -3.25
N GLN A 139 -25.45 -8.91 -2.16
CA GLN A 139 -25.40 -8.26 -0.86
C GLN A 139 -23.94 -8.12 -0.43
N TRP A 140 -23.41 -6.92 -0.68
CA TRP A 140 -22.12 -6.48 -0.16
C TRP A 140 -22.34 -5.98 1.26
N TYR A 141 -21.96 -6.79 2.24
CA TYR A 141 -22.00 -6.32 3.61
C TYR A 141 -20.87 -5.32 3.86
N ASP A 142 -21.25 -4.16 4.41
CA ASP A 142 -20.41 -3.42 5.36
C ASP A 142 -20.27 -4.26 6.65
N VAL A 143 -19.75 -5.48 6.52
CA VAL A 143 -19.09 -6.11 7.65
C VAL A 143 -17.74 -5.43 7.64
N SER A 144 -17.60 -4.45 8.51
CA SER A 144 -16.37 -4.15 9.23
C SER A 144 -15.42 -5.37 9.26
N CYS A 145 -14.13 -5.08 9.29
CA CYS A 145 -13.06 -6.03 9.55
C CYS A 145 -13.24 -6.74 10.90
N ASP A 146 -14.30 -7.54 11.04
CA ASP A 146 -14.89 -8.05 12.27
C ASP A 146 -14.37 -9.46 12.50
N GLU A 147 -13.04 -9.55 12.61
CA GLU A 147 -12.52 -10.27 13.74
C GLU A 147 -12.25 -9.22 14.81
N ARG A 148 -12.88 -9.35 15.98
CA ARG A 148 -12.81 -8.44 17.15
C ARG A 148 -11.40 -8.26 17.75
N ALA A 149 -10.34 -8.46 16.98
CA ALA A 149 -8.96 -8.28 17.36
C ALA A 149 -8.25 -7.12 16.61
N THR A 150 -8.78 -6.59 15.50
CA THR A 150 -8.07 -5.58 14.69
C THR A 150 -8.86 -4.28 14.54
N ARG A 151 -8.26 -3.18 15.00
CA ARG A 151 -8.78 -1.81 14.83
C ARG A 151 -9.00 -1.54 13.32
N SER A 152 -10.24 -1.27 12.95
CA SER A 152 -10.87 -1.41 11.63
C SER A 152 -10.06 -0.93 10.41
N PHE A 153 -9.98 -1.75 9.35
CA PHE A 153 -9.53 -1.26 8.04
C PHE A 153 -10.56 -0.27 7.47
N ILE A 154 -10.08 0.76 6.76
CA ILE A 154 -10.90 1.72 6.00
C ILE A 154 -11.00 1.23 4.56
N CYS A 155 -12.23 1.08 4.05
CA CYS A 155 -12.50 0.61 2.70
C CYS A 155 -13.22 1.67 1.88
N LYS A 156 -13.03 1.68 0.55
CA LYS A 156 -13.76 2.58 -0.35
C LYS A 156 -14.86 1.83 -1.11
N ARG A 157 -16.09 2.36 -1.09
CA ARG A 157 -17.23 1.85 -1.88
C ARG A 157 -17.66 2.87 -2.95
N ALA A 158 -18.00 2.42 -4.16
CA ALA A 158 -18.89 3.18 -5.04
C ALA A 158 -20.33 3.06 -4.51
N ALA A 159 -20.99 4.18 -4.19
CA ALA A 159 -22.35 4.18 -3.66
C ALA A 159 -23.38 3.71 -4.71
N GLY A 160 -23.51 2.41 -4.92
CA GLY A 160 -24.68 1.80 -5.54
C GLY A 160 -25.77 1.58 -4.49
N ARG A 161 -26.91 2.27 -4.59
CA ARG A 161 -28.10 1.95 -3.79
C ARG A 161 -28.48 0.49 -4.08
N VAL A 162 -28.34 -0.38 -3.09
CA VAL A 162 -29.04 -1.66 -3.07
C VAL A 162 -30.50 -1.35 -2.80
N THR A 163 -31.32 -1.17 -3.84
CA THR A 163 -32.77 -1.24 -3.68
C THR A 163 -33.13 -2.70 -3.43
N ARG A 164 -33.65 -3.00 -2.24
CA ARG A 164 -34.18 -4.33 -1.90
C ARG A 164 -35.21 -4.75 -2.96
N PRO A 165 -35.09 -5.94 -3.58
CA PRO A 165 -36.20 -6.50 -4.33
C PRO A 165 -37.32 -6.87 -3.35
N GLY A 166 -38.40 -6.09 -3.39
CA GLY A 166 -39.76 -6.44 -2.97
C GLY A 166 -39.98 -7.15 -1.62
N ASP A 167 -40.41 -6.39 -0.62
CA ASP A 167 -41.55 -6.84 0.19
C ASP A 167 -42.82 -6.46 -0.59
N ASN A 168 -43.29 -7.40 -1.43
CA ASN A 168 -44.67 -7.44 -1.89
C ASN A 168 -45.24 -8.78 -1.41
N GLY A 169 -46.07 -8.72 -0.37
CA GLY A 169 -46.78 -9.84 0.22
C GLY A 169 -47.35 -9.47 1.57
#